data_AF-A0A3B3TLS8-F1
#
_entry.id   AF-A0A3B3TLS8-F1
#
_cell.length_a   1.000
_cell.length_b   1.000
_cell.length_c   1.000
_cell.angle_alpha   90.00
_cell.angle_beta   90.00
_cell.angle_gamma   90.00
#
_symmetry.space_group_name_H-M   'P 1'
#
loop_
_entity.id
_entity.type
_entity.pdbx_description
1 polymer ?
#
loop_
_entity_poly.entity_id
_entity_poly.type
_entity_poly.pdbx_seq_one_letter_code
_entity_poly.pdbx_strand_id
1 'polypeptide(L)'
;MQPIDPEVLGYIAILLKICNTAVLNFAYCSALCQDCPNRQEIQGMLKQVQKLLSAHEASCLQSLRTCPKLDAPINGRKLGKSHGVGHEVHFLCDPGYEIVGSESRVCQESLTWTGQQPTCRGLSRCASSPCLNGGTCVDEVNQFSCVCAKGWAGETCQSPVPTCEFKAQHARKLCLHKCVNTPGGYRCSCPAGYNVTRDGRSCKDIDECATRQNNCTNDQMCVNTYGGFQCVRVDCPKIPHATYVKTSPMRCERNPCPLDNKACSQTPTSFSYHYLAVVSNLSAPRVMFRVSALRQLGDTLRFTLLGGRQARRHFTVQRSDRQTGQLMLVSPVQGPTTLEAEVEMSELERRVQLGRYITKITMFVSQYEF
;
A
#
# COMPACT_ATOMS: atom_id res chain seq x y z
N MET A 1 1.92 67.59 -9.43
CA MET A 1 2.17 68.95 -8.95
C MET A 1 2.45 68.85 -7.46
N GLN A 2 3.72 68.87 -7.06
CA GLN A 2 4.09 68.88 -5.64
C GLN A 2 3.86 70.28 -5.06
N PRO A 3 3.37 70.40 -3.83
CA PRO A 3 3.22 71.69 -3.15
C PRO A 3 4.61 72.31 -2.93
N ILE A 4 4.73 73.59 -3.27
CA ILE A 4 5.96 74.37 -3.07
C ILE A 4 6.20 74.48 -1.55
N ASP A 5 7.42 74.16 -1.14
CA ASP A 5 7.86 74.13 0.26
C ASP A 5 7.60 75.49 0.95
N PRO A 6 7.00 75.53 2.16
CA PRO A 6 6.75 76.78 2.88
C PRO A 6 8.01 77.62 3.13
N GLU A 7 9.20 77.03 3.15
CA GLU A 7 10.45 77.79 3.21
C GLU A 7 10.71 78.59 1.93
N VAL A 8 10.34 78.05 0.76
CA VAL A 8 10.47 78.71 -0.56
C VAL A 8 9.52 79.90 -0.65
N LEU A 9 8.31 79.78 -0.09
CA LEU A 9 7.37 80.91 0.04
C LEU A 9 7.92 81.99 0.98
N GLY A 10 8.60 81.60 2.05
CA GLY A 10 9.30 82.52 2.96
C GLY A 10 10.41 83.31 2.25
N TYR A 11 11.24 82.64 1.45
CA TYR A 11 12.30 83.28 0.66
C TYR A 11 11.75 84.22 -0.43
N ILE A 12 10.69 83.82 -1.14
CA ILE A 12 10.01 84.67 -2.13
C ILE A 12 9.42 85.92 -1.46
N ALA A 13 8.82 85.79 -0.27
CA ALA A 13 8.27 86.92 0.48
C ALA A 13 9.37 87.90 0.97
N ILE A 14 10.54 87.38 1.35
CA ILE A 14 11.71 88.20 1.72
C ILE A 14 12.26 88.94 0.47
N LEU A 15 12.41 88.26 -0.66
CA LEU A 15 12.87 88.85 -1.92
C LEU A 15 11.89 89.92 -2.44
N LEU A 16 10.58 89.68 -2.37
CA LEU A 16 9.55 90.67 -2.72
C LEU A 16 9.56 91.89 -1.79
N LYS A 17 9.75 91.69 -0.47
CA LYS A 17 9.90 92.80 0.48
C LYS A 17 11.13 93.66 0.18
N ILE A 18 12.27 93.03 -0.09
CA ILE A 18 13.53 93.73 -0.42
C ILE A 18 13.40 94.47 -1.77
N CYS A 19 12.79 93.84 -2.78
CA CYS A 19 12.52 94.50 -4.07
C CYS A 19 11.57 95.70 -3.92
N ASN A 20 10.49 95.56 -3.13
CA ASN A 20 9.55 96.67 -2.93
C ASN A 20 10.19 97.84 -2.16
N THR A 21 11.01 97.57 -1.14
CA THR A 21 11.72 98.65 -0.41
C THR A 21 12.79 99.31 -1.28
N ALA A 22 13.50 98.55 -2.11
CA ALA A 22 14.50 99.09 -3.04
C ALA A 22 13.88 99.93 -4.17
N VAL A 23 12.72 99.50 -4.70
CA VAL A 23 12.01 100.22 -5.78
C VAL A 23 11.30 101.47 -5.26
N LEU A 24 10.69 101.43 -4.07
CA LEU A 24 10.08 102.61 -3.43
C LEU A 24 11.12 103.69 -3.08
N ASN A 25 12.31 103.29 -2.60
CA ASN A 25 13.42 104.23 -2.35
C ASN A 25 14.01 104.81 -3.65
N PHE A 26 14.02 104.06 -4.75
CA PHE A 26 14.48 104.57 -6.05
C PHE A 26 13.50 105.56 -6.69
N ALA A 27 12.19 105.32 -6.57
CA ALA A 27 11.15 106.18 -7.14
C ALA A 27 10.99 107.52 -6.40
N TYR A 28 11.27 107.57 -5.09
CA TYR A 28 11.27 108.82 -4.32
C TYR A 28 12.55 109.66 -4.50
N CYS A 29 13.68 109.07 -4.93
CA CYS A 29 14.97 109.78 -5.07
C CYS A 29 15.04 110.72 -6.29
N SER A 30 14.23 110.53 -7.34
CA SER A 30 14.25 111.37 -8.54
C SER A 30 13.41 112.67 -8.45
N ALA A 31 12.71 112.92 -7.33
CA ALA A 31 11.80 114.07 -7.20
C ALA A 31 12.22 115.15 -6.19
N LEU A 32 13.15 114.90 -5.24
CA LEU A 32 13.40 115.82 -4.11
C LEU A 32 14.86 116.03 -3.65
N CYS A 33 15.90 115.49 -4.32
CA CYS A 33 17.32 115.70 -3.97
C CYS A 33 17.66 115.63 -2.46
N GLN A 34 17.48 114.45 -1.85
CA GLN A 34 18.02 114.12 -0.52
C GLN A 34 18.54 112.68 -0.50
N ASP A 35 19.57 112.43 0.33
CA ASP A 35 20.52 111.30 0.32
C ASP A 35 20.00 109.96 -0.27
N CYS A 36 20.49 109.63 -1.47
CA CYS A 36 20.31 108.32 -2.07
C CYS A 36 21.38 107.35 -1.53
N PRO A 37 21.05 106.05 -1.30
CA PRO A 37 22.03 105.06 -0.88
C PRO A 37 23.19 105.01 -1.88
N ASN A 38 24.43 105.13 -1.38
CA ASN A 38 25.62 105.19 -2.23
C ASN A 38 25.74 103.88 -3.02
N ARG A 39 26.30 103.94 -4.24
CA ARG A 39 26.51 102.79 -5.15
C ARG A 39 27.10 101.56 -4.44
N GLN A 40 27.92 101.77 -3.42
CA GLN A 40 28.51 100.70 -2.61
C GLN A 40 27.49 99.92 -1.76
N GLU A 41 26.46 100.56 -1.21
CA GLU A 41 25.42 99.91 -0.39
C GLU A 41 24.51 99.03 -1.26
N ILE A 42 24.13 99.54 -2.44
CA ILE A 42 23.35 98.77 -3.42
C ILE A 42 24.15 97.57 -3.93
N GLN A 43 25.45 97.73 -4.19
CA GLN A 43 26.32 96.60 -4.55
C GLN A 43 26.50 95.60 -3.40
N GLY A 44 26.49 96.04 -2.14
CA GLY A 44 26.50 95.16 -0.97
C GLY A 44 25.23 94.31 -0.88
N MET A 45 24.06 94.91 -1.04
CA MET A 45 22.78 94.19 -1.04
C MET A 45 22.67 93.20 -2.21
N LEU A 46 23.11 93.57 -3.42
CA LEU A 46 23.15 92.68 -4.57
C LEU A 46 24.08 91.48 -4.34
N LYS A 47 25.28 91.70 -3.78
CA LYS A 47 26.20 90.60 -3.40
C LYS A 47 25.59 89.67 -2.35
N GLN A 48 24.85 90.22 -1.38
CA GLN A 48 24.19 89.42 -0.35
C GLN A 48 23.08 88.53 -0.95
N VAL A 49 22.26 89.08 -1.86
CA VAL A 49 21.21 88.33 -2.58
C VAL A 49 21.84 87.25 -3.46
N GLN A 50 22.93 87.56 -4.17
CA GLN A 50 23.63 86.61 -5.04
C GLN A 50 24.31 85.48 -4.25
N LYS A 51 24.81 85.78 -3.04
CA LYS A 51 25.33 84.79 -2.10
C LYS A 51 24.23 83.86 -1.55
N LEU A 52 23.04 84.40 -1.27
CA LEU A 52 21.89 83.60 -0.84
C LEU A 52 21.34 82.74 -1.98
N LEU A 53 21.28 83.26 -3.21
CA LEU A 53 20.85 82.50 -4.39
C LEU A 53 21.80 81.32 -4.67
N SER A 54 23.12 81.55 -4.63
CA SER A 54 24.12 80.50 -4.84
C SER A 54 24.15 79.45 -3.72
N ALA A 55 23.91 79.84 -2.46
CA ALA A 55 23.74 78.90 -1.36
C ALA A 55 22.47 78.04 -1.50
N HIS A 56 21.36 78.63 -1.97
CA HIS A 56 20.12 77.90 -2.24
C HIS A 56 20.27 76.95 -3.44
N GLU A 57 20.93 77.38 -4.51
CA GLU A 57 21.24 76.56 -5.68
C GLU A 57 22.12 75.36 -5.30
N ALA A 58 23.14 75.56 -4.46
CA ALA A 58 23.98 74.49 -3.93
C ALA A 58 23.20 73.49 -3.04
N SER A 59 22.32 73.98 -2.16
CA SER A 59 21.47 73.15 -1.30
C SER A 59 20.44 72.33 -2.10
N CYS A 60 19.83 72.94 -3.13
CA CYS A 60 18.88 72.27 -4.02
C CYS A 60 19.55 71.19 -4.90
N LEU A 61 20.79 71.42 -5.35
CA LEU A 61 21.58 70.39 -6.03
C LEU A 61 21.98 69.24 -5.09
N GLN A 62 22.03 69.47 -3.78
CA GLN A 62 22.36 68.48 -2.77
C GLN A 62 21.17 67.55 -2.45
N SER A 63 19.92 68.05 -2.56
CA SER A 63 18.70 67.24 -2.39
C SER A 63 18.36 66.33 -3.59
N LEU A 64 18.98 66.56 -4.74
CA LEU A 64 18.88 65.72 -5.95
C LEU A 64 19.90 64.57 -6.01
N ARG A 65 20.77 64.45 -5.00
CA ARG A 65 21.79 63.42 -4.93
C ARG A 65 21.19 62.06 -4.59
N THR A 66 21.24 61.15 -5.56
CA THR A 66 20.70 59.78 -5.43
C THR A 66 21.76 58.75 -5.83
N CYS A 67 21.75 57.61 -5.14
CA CYS A 67 22.54 56.45 -5.52
C CYS A 67 21.97 55.80 -6.80
N PRO A 68 22.80 55.00 -7.51
CA PRO A 68 22.34 54.23 -8.68
C PRO A 68 21.12 53.37 -8.37
N LYS A 69 20.21 53.21 -9.34
CA LYS A 69 19.05 52.35 -9.18
C LYS A 69 19.48 50.89 -9.01
N LEU A 70 18.98 50.23 -7.97
CA LEU A 70 19.15 48.79 -7.76
C LEU A 70 18.01 48.00 -8.39
N ASP A 71 18.32 46.84 -8.97
CA ASP A 71 17.34 45.89 -9.49
C ASP A 71 17.00 44.80 -8.47
N ALA A 72 15.82 44.20 -8.61
CA ALA A 72 15.44 43.05 -7.81
C ALA A 72 16.24 41.81 -8.28
N PRO A 73 16.69 40.94 -7.35
CA PRO A 73 17.31 39.68 -7.72
C PRO A 73 16.31 38.78 -8.47
N ILE A 74 16.82 37.99 -9.41
CA ILE A 74 16.03 36.94 -10.08
C ILE A 74 15.52 35.97 -9.01
N ASN A 75 14.24 35.59 -9.07
CA ASN A 75 13.54 34.82 -8.02
C ASN A 75 13.53 35.52 -6.64
N GLY A 76 13.40 36.85 -6.65
CA GLY A 76 13.26 37.65 -5.44
C GLY A 76 12.65 39.02 -5.70
N ARG A 77 12.56 39.83 -4.65
CA ARG A 77 11.85 41.11 -4.61
C ARG A 77 12.69 42.16 -3.91
N LYS A 78 12.57 43.39 -4.38
CA LYS A 78 13.18 44.59 -3.77
C LYS A 78 12.11 45.40 -3.05
N LEU A 79 12.33 45.68 -1.77
CA LEU A 79 11.49 46.53 -0.93
C LEU A 79 12.17 47.89 -0.73
N GLY A 80 11.48 48.96 -1.12
CA GLY A 80 12.00 50.32 -1.10
C GLY A 80 12.11 50.93 -2.51
N LYS A 81 11.62 52.17 -2.66
CA LYS A 81 11.60 52.92 -3.93
C LYS A 81 12.55 54.12 -3.95
N SER A 82 12.96 54.60 -2.78
CA SER A 82 13.85 55.76 -2.67
C SER A 82 15.31 55.35 -2.87
N HIS A 83 16.07 56.23 -3.53
CA HIS A 83 17.52 56.06 -3.73
C HIS A 83 18.29 57.27 -3.18
N GLY A 84 17.66 58.11 -2.36
CA GLY A 84 18.32 59.25 -1.71
C GLY A 84 19.34 58.78 -0.66
N VAL A 85 20.32 59.64 -0.38
CA VAL A 85 21.32 59.40 0.68
C VAL A 85 20.62 59.12 2.01
N GLY A 86 21.07 58.09 2.73
CA GLY A 86 20.49 57.63 4.00
C GLY A 86 19.31 56.66 3.87
N HIS A 87 18.73 56.46 2.68
CA HIS A 87 17.67 55.47 2.49
C HIS A 87 18.21 54.04 2.43
N GLU A 88 17.45 53.12 3.04
CA GLU A 88 17.71 51.68 3.03
C GLU A 88 16.75 50.93 2.09
N VAL A 89 17.27 49.91 1.42
CA VAL A 89 16.54 49.02 0.52
C VAL A 89 16.76 47.58 0.98
N HIS A 90 15.69 46.82 1.13
CA HIS A 90 15.74 45.41 1.54
C HIS A 90 15.45 44.48 0.36
N PHE A 91 16.03 43.30 0.40
CA PHE A 91 15.85 42.26 -0.61
C PHE A 91 15.33 40.98 0.04
N LEU A 92 14.36 40.35 -0.63
CA LEU A 92 13.79 39.08 -0.20
C LEU A 92 13.86 38.10 -1.37
N CYS A 93 14.17 36.84 -1.10
CA CYS A 93 14.05 35.78 -2.10
C CYS A 93 12.65 35.16 -2.07
N ASP A 94 12.17 34.69 -3.22
CA ASP A 94 10.93 33.92 -3.31
C ASP A 94 11.09 32.57 -2.59
N PRO A 95 9.99 31.92 -2.13
CA PRO A 95 10.07 30.64 -1.43
C PRO A 95 10.86 29.58 -2.22
N GLY A 96 11.82 28.92 -1.56
CA GLY A 96 12.70 27.91 -2.16
C GLY A 96 14.10 28.43 -2.52
N TYR A 97 14.35 29.73 -2.32
CA TYR A 97 15.63 30.38 -2.56
C TYR A 97 16.17 31.03 -1.28
N GLU A 98 17.49 31.03 -1.12
CA GLU A 98 18.20 31.71 -0.04
C GLU A 98 18.96 32.94 -0.57
N ILE A 99 19.11 33.95 0.29
CA ILE A 99 19.83 35.17 -0.06
C ILE A 99 21.35 34.96 0.05
N VAL A 100 22.07 35.28 -1.02
CA VAL A 100 23.54 35.28 -1.06
C VAL A 100 24.00 36.70 -1.38
N GLY A 101 24.54 37.39 -0.38
CA GLY A 101 24.95 38.79 -0.46
C GLY A 101 24.38 39.59 0.72
N SER A 102 24.13 40.88 0.53
CA SER A 102 23.58 41.74 1.58
C SER A 102 22.05 41.79 1.53
N GLU A 103 21.39 41.43 2.63
CA GLU A 103 19.92 41.46 2.79
C GLU A 103 19.35 42.89 2.72
N SER A 104 20.12 43.87 3.20
CA SER A 104 19.79 45.28 3.06
C SER A 104 21.00 46.10 2.62
N ARG A 105 20.72 47.21 1.94
CA ARG A 105 21.73 48.14 1.43
C ARG A 105 21.29 49.57 1.70
N VAL A 106 22.23 50.42 2.12
CA VAL A 106 22.00 51.83 2.47
C VAL A 106 22.78 52.73 1.52
N CYS A 107 22.16 53.79 1.03
CA CYS A 107 22.80 54.77 0.15
C CYS A 107 23.68 55.73 0.97
N GLN A 108 24.98 55.77 0.70
CA GLN A 108 25.95 56.58 1.44
C GLN A 108 26.13 57.97 0.82
N GLU A 109 26.73 58.91 1.58
CA GLU A 109 27.09 60.26 1.11
C GLU A 109 28.04 60.24 -0.11
N SER A 110 28.81 59.16 -0.26
CA SER A 110 29.68 58.89 -1.41
C SER A 110 28.93 58.49 -2.69
N LEU A 111 27.59 58.44 -2.67
CA LEU A 111 26.72 57.99 -3.76
C LEU A 111 26.94 56.52 -4.16
N THR A 112 27.37 55.70 -3.20
CA THR A 112 27.52 54.26 -3.36
C THR A 112 26.66 53.52 -2.34
N TRP A 113 26.24 52.31 -2.71
CA TRP A 113 25.46 51.44 -1.83
C TRP A 113 26.39 50.60 -0.97
N THR A 114 26.06 50.46 0.31
CA THR A 114 26.74 49.50 1.19
C THR A 114 26.54 48.06 0.72
N GLY A 115 27.45 47.17 1.12
CA GLY A 115 27.31 45.73 0.92
C GLY A 115 27.37 45.26 -0.55
N GLN A 116 27.04 43.99 -0.74
CA GLN A 116 27.07 43.32 -2.05
C GLN A 116 25.65 43.12 -2.56
N GLN A 117 25.45 43.28 -3.87
CA GLN A 117 24.15 43.03 -4.50
C GLN A 117 23.74 41.57 -4.26
N PRO A 118 22.59 41.31 -3.61
CA PRO A 118 22.20 39.93 -3.32
C PRO A 118 21.75 39.20 -4.57
N THR A 119 21.97 37.89 -4.56
CA THR A 119 21.43 36.92 -5.52
C THR A 119 20.63 35.88 -4.76
N CYS A 120 19.61 35.30 -5.41
CA CYS A 120 18.80 34.26 -4.81
C CYS A 120 19.27 32.90 -5.34
N ARG A 121 19.90 32.11 -4.47
CA ARG A 121 20.38 30.76 -4.80
C ARG A 121 19.30 29.74 -4.44
N GLY A 122 19.01 28.81 -5.34
CA GLY A 122 18.05 27.73 -5.05
C GLY A 122 18.59 26.81 -3.95
N LEU A 123 17.74 26.47 -2.98
CA LEU A 123 18.08 25.49 -1.94
C LEU A 123 17.89 24.09 -2.50
N SER A 124 18.98 23.38 -2.80
CA SER A 124 18.88 21.99 -3.25
C SER A 124 18.58 21.05 -2.09
N ARG A 125 17.37 20.49 -2.05
CA ARG A 125 16.97 19.53 -1.00
C ARG A 125 17.62 18.16 -1.19
N CYS A 126 18.21 17.90 -2.36
CA CYS A 126 18.97 16.69 -2.65
C CYS A 126 20.40 16.70 -2.07
N ALA A 127 20.89 17.83 -1.54
CA ALA A 127 22.24 17.92 -0.97
C ALA A 127 22.48 16.94 0.20
N SER A 128 21.43 16.58 0.95
CA SER A 128 21.50 15.61 2.05
C SER A 128 21.41 14.14 1.60
N SER A 129 21.32 13.87 0.28
CA SER A 129 21.12 12.53 -0.27
C SER A 129 19.97 11.75 0.40
N PRO A 130 18.74 12.28 0.39
CA PRO A 130 17.63 11.70 1.16
C PRO A 130 17.12 10.36 0.61
N CYS A 131 17.37 10.03 -0.66
CA CYS A 131 16.92 8.79 -1.28
C CYS A 131 17.83 7.61 -0.92
N LEU A 132 17.26 6.59 -0.30
CA LEU A 132 17.95 5.37 0.12
C LEU A 132 17.99 4.32 -0.99
N ASN A 133 18.80 3.28 -0.78
CA ASN A 133 18.79 2.05 -1.61
C ASN A 133 18.99 2.27 -3.13
N GLY A 134 19.82 3.25 -3.49
CA GLY A 134 20.11 3.57 -4.90
C GLY A 134 19.01 4.36 -5.59
N GLY A 135 18.10 4.99 -4.84
CA GLY A 135 17.13 5.95 -5.38
C GLY A 135 17.82 7.22 -5.91
N THR A 136 17.28 7.77 -7.00
CA THR A 136 17.75 9.03 -7.59
C THR A 136 16.91 10.19 -7.06
N CYS A 137 17.56 11.19 -6.46
CA CYS A 137 16.89 12.39 -5.96
C CYS A 137 16.66 13.39 -7.10
N VAL A 138 15.42 13.87 -7.20
CA VAL A 138 15.00 14.92 -8.13
C VAL A 138 14.57 16.12 -7.31
N ASP A 139 15.18 17.27 -7.59
CA ASP A 139 14.84 18.53 -6.94
C ASP A 139 13.58 19.13 -7.57
N GLU A 140 12.59 19.46 -6.74
CA GLU A 140 11.36 20.13 -7.17
C GLU A 140 11.20 21.46 -6.43
N VAL A 141 10.33 22.34 -6.91
CA VAL A 141 10.11 23.65 -6.28
C VAL A 141 9.48 23.42 -4.89
N ASN A 142 10.27 23.63 -3.83
CA ASN A 142 9.92 23.44 -2.42
C ASN A 142 9.82 21.98 -1.88
N GLN A 143 10.10 20.96 -2.68
CA GLN A 143 10.12 19.55 -2.23
C GLN A 143 11.19 18.74 -3.00
N PHE A 144 11.48 17.51 -2.56
CA PHE A 144 12.27 16.57 -3.35
C PHE A 144 11.42 15.34 -3.68
N SER A 145 11.68 14.68 -4.80
CA SER A 145 11.09 13.38 -5.11
C SER A 145 12.18 12.34 -5.36
N CYS A 146 11.96 11.11 -4.86
CA CYS A 146 12.87 10.00 -5.07
C CYS A 146 12.36 9.07 -6.16
N VAL A 147 13.14 8.91 -7.22
CA VAL A 147 12.93 7.85 -8.21
C VAL A 147 13.62 6.58 -7.70
N CYS A 148 12.84 5.65 -7.19
CA CYS A 148 13.38 4.44 -6.57
C CYS A 148 13.93 3.44 -7.60
N ALA A 149 15.07 2.83 -7.25
CA ALA A 149 15.61 1.69 -7.98
C ALA A 149 14.64 0.51 -7.95
N LYS A 150 14.75 -0.37 -8.94
CA LYS A 150 13.88 -1.56 -9.08
C LYS A 150 13.87 -2.38 -7.78
N GLY A 151 12.68 -2.59 -7.22
CA GLY A 151 12.49 -3.36 -5.99
C GLY A 151 12.39 -2.51 -4.71
N TRP A 152 12.44 -1.17 -4.81
CA TRP A 152 12.25 -0.24 -3.69
C TRP A 152 11.10 0.74 -3.91
N ALA A 153 10.50 1.20 -2.82
CA ALA A 153 9.30 2.03 -2.74
C ALA A 153 9.31 2.87 -1.46
N GLY A 154 8.37 3.81 -1.37
CA GLY A 154 8.29 4.80 -0.29
C GLY A 154 8.89 6.14 -0.69
N GLU A 155 8.60 7.18 0.10
CA GLU A 155 8.98 8.57 -0.17
C GLU A 155 10.49 8.77 -0.30
N THR A 156 11.28 8.01 0.45
CA THR A 156 12.76 8.04 0.41
C THR A 156 13.33 6.71 -0.07
N CYS A 157 12.54 5.86 -0.73
CA CYS A 157 12.95 4.50 -1.13
C CYS A 157 13.39 3.62 0.05
N GLN A 158 12.83 3.86 1.24
CA GLN A 158 13.18 3.15 2.46
C GLN A 158 12.63 1.72 2.54
N SER A 159 11.61 1.40 1.74
CA SER A 159 10.89 0.14 1.81
C SER A 159 11.06 -0.69 0.54
N PRO A 160 11.20 -2.02 0.61
CA PRO A 160 11.14 -2.85 -0.59
C PRO A 160 9.73 -2.82 -1.20
N VAL A 161 9.63 -2.87 -2.54
CA VAL A 161 8.34 -3.03 -3.23
C VAL A 161 7.68 -4.34 -2.76
N PRO A 162 6.40 -4.33 -2.35
CA PRO A 162 5.71 -5.55 -1.94
C PRO A 162 5.68 -6.56 -3.10
N THR A 163 6.52 -7.58 -3.01
CA THR A 163 6.72 -8.60 -4.05
C THR A 163 5.47 -9.46 -4.24
N CYS A 164 4.68 -9.64 -3.17
CA CYS A 164 3.41 -10.36 -3.21
C CYS A 164 2.34 -9.69 -4.10
N GLU A 165 2.39 -8.37 -4.28
CA GLU A 165 1.39 -7.60 -5.04
C GLU A 165 1.78 -7.48 -6.52
N PHE A 166 3.08 -7.38 -6.82
CA PHE A 166 3.60 -7.17 -8.17
C PHE A 166 3.34 -8.35 -9.13
N LYS A 167 3.11 -9.57 -8.62
CA LYS A 167 2.90 -10.77 -9.46
C LYS A 167 1.43 -11.21 -9.60
N ALA A 168 0.48 -10.49 -8.99
CA ALA A 168 -0.95 -10.76 -9.19
C ALA A 168 -1.41 -10.49 -10.65
N GLN A 169 -0.66 -9.69 -11.41
CA GLN A 169 -0.97 -9.29 -12.79
C GLN A 169 -0.51 -10.31 -13.87
N HIS A 170 0.30 -11.32 -13.52
CA HIS A 170 0.85 -12.30 -14.48
C HIS A 170 0.33 -13.73 -14.25
N ALA A 171 -1.00 -13.94 -14.17
CA ALA A 171 -1.73 -15.22 -14.29
C ALA A 171 -1.20 -16.49 -13.56
N ARG A 172 -0.15 -16.39 -12.74
CA ARG A 172 0.49 -17.46 -11.97
C ARG A 172 0.68 -16.94 -10.55
N LYS A 173 -0.10 -17.53 -9.65
CA LYS A 173 -0.04 -17.27 -8.21
C LYS A 173 1.38 -17.58 -7.70
N LEU A 174 2.01 -16.62 -7.01
CA LEU A 174 3.40 -16.73 -6.55
C LEU A 174 3.59 -17.78 -5.46
N CYS A 175 2.60 -17.88 -4.56
CA CYS A 175 2.50 -18.86 -3.49
C CYS A 175 1.19 -19.64 -3.66
N LEU A 176 1.19 -20.94 -3.37
CA LEU A 176 -0.03 -21.75 -3.43
C LEU A 176 -1.11 -21.21 -2.47
N HIS A 177 -0.71 -20.87 -1.25
CA HIS A 177 -1.60 -20.32 -0.22
C HIS A 177 -1.37 -18.83 0.06
N LYS A 178 -0.56 -18.47 1.09
CA LYS A 178 -0.33 -17.09 1.52
C LYS A 178 1.07 -16.62 1.16
N CYS A 179 1.19 -15.40 0.64
CA CYS A 179 2.46 -14.73 0.40
C CYS A 179 2.71 -13.68 1.49
N VAL A 180 3.93 -13.65 2.03
CA VAL A 180 4.34 -12.70 3.07
C VAL A 180 5.59 -11.97 2.59
N ASN A 181 5.52 -10.64 2.51
CA ASN A 181 6.68 -9.81 2.17
C ASN A 181 7.70 -9.84 3.31
N THR A 182 8.98 -9.90 2.97
CA THR A 182 10.11 -9.84 3.91
C THR A 182 11.12 -8.80 3.41
N PRO A 183 11.97 -8.23 4.28
CA PRO A 183 13.07 -7.39 3.82
C PRO A 183 13.89 -8.13 2.76
N GLY A 184 14.05 -7.55 1.58
CA GLY A 184 14.77 -8.16 0.44
C GLY A 184 13.99 -9.21 -0.37
N GLY A 185 12.70 -9.45 -0.11
CA GLY A 185 11.91 -10.37 -0.95
C GLY A 185 10.55 -10.79 -0.39
N TYR A 186 10.26 -12.09 -0.50
CA TYR A 186 9.03 -12.69 0.01
C TYR A 186 9.27 -14.12 0.48
N ARG A 187 8.34 -14.63 1.29
CA ARG A 187 8.22 -16.04 1.61
C ARG A 187 6.77 -16.49 1.50
N CYS A 188 6.56 -17.74 1.13
CA CYS A 188 5.24 -18.35 1.17
C CYS A 188 4.98 -18.97 2.54
N SER A 189 3.73 -18.90 3.01
CA SER A 189 3.29 -19.60 4.21
C SER A 189 2.06 -20.46 3.92
N CYS A 190 2.03 -21.63 4.54
CA CYS A 190 0.97 -22.61 4.41
C CYS A 190 0.03 -22.57 5.61
N PRO A 191 -1.21 -23.07 5.46
CA PRO A 191 -2.12 -23.20 6.59
C PRO A 191 -1.64 -24.26 7.60
N ALA A 192 -2.29 -24.31 8.76
CA ALA A 192 -2.02 -25.33 9.77
C ALA A 192 -2.22 -26.74 9.18
N GLY A 193 -1.34 -27.68 9.55
CA GLY A 193 -1.30 -29.03 8.99
C GLY A 193 -0.52 -29.17 7.67
N TYR A 194 0.15 -28.10 7.20
CA TYR A 194 0.91 -28.12 5.94
C TYR A 194 2.30 -27.52 6.10
N ASN A 195 3.28 -28.13 5.42
CA ASN A 195 4.63 -27.63 5.28
C ASN A 195 4.86 -27.02 3.89
N VAL A 196 5.71 -25.98 3.85
CA VAL A 196 6.18 -25.41 2.59
C VAL A 196 7.08 -26.42 1.89
N THR A 197 6.84 -26.68 0.61
CA THR A 197 7.66 -27.59 -0.20
C THR A 197 9.03 -27.01 -0.51
N ARG A 198 9.94 -27.85 -1.04
CA ARG A 198 11.33 -27.47 -1.35
C ARG A 198 11.46 -26.30 -2.34
N ASP A 199 10.45 -26.09 -3.18
CA ASP A 199 10.36 -24.95 -4.12
C ASP A 199 10.07 -23.61 -3.41
N GLY A 200 9.76 -23.64 -2.12
CA GLY A 200 9.40 -22.47 -1.32
C GLY A 200 8.03 -21.88 -1.65
N ARG A 201 7.19 -22.58 -2.42
CA ARG A 201 5.96 -22.01 -3.00
C ARG A 201 4.70 -22.82 -2.77
N SER A 202 4.82 -24.15 -2.77
CA SER A 202 3.67 -25.04 -2.63
C SER A 202 3.50 -25.51 -1.18
N CYS A 203 2.31 -26.02 -0.87
CA CYS A 203 1.98 -26.56 0.45
C CYS A 203 1.81 -28.06 0.33
N LYS A 204 2.50 -28.79 1.19
CA LYS A 204 2.39 -30.24 1.31
C LYS A 204 1.82 -30.59 2.67
N ASP A 205 0.79 -31.41 2.65
CA ASP A 205 0.16 -31.97 3.84
C ASP A 205 1.18 -32.66 4.75
N ILE A 206 1.03 -32.46 6.06
CA ILE A 206 1.83 -33.15 7.08
C ILE A 206 1.12 -34.46 7.38
N ASP A 207 1.78 -35.58 7.12
CA ASP A 207 1.22 -36.87 7.46
C ASP A 207 1.46 -37.16 8.96
N GLU A 208 0.52 -36.77 9.82
CA GLU A 208 0.65 -36.96 11.28
C GLU A 208 0.60 -38.44 11.67
N CYS A 209 0.00 -39.30 10.84
CA CYS A 209 -0.03 -40.74 11.05
C CYS A 209 1.33 -41.37 10.78
N ALA A 210 2.01 -41.00 9.69
CA ALA A 210 3.34 -41.50 9.35
C ALA A 210 4.44 -40.92 10.27
N THR A 211 4.30 -39.65 10.66
CA THR A 211 5.27 -38.96 11.52
C THR A 211 5.06 -39.22 13.02
N ARG A 212 4.00 -39.95 13.39
CA ARG A 212 3.58 -40.19 14.78
C ARG A 212 3.33 -38.90 15.58
N GLN A 213 2.90 -37.85 14.89
CA GLN A 213 2.47 -36.58 15.47
C GLN A 213 0.94 -36.55 15.70
N ASN A 214 0.35 -37.71 15.99
CA ASN A 214 -1.05 -37.86 16.30
C ASN A 214 -1.24 -38.23 17.78
N ASN A 215 -2.43 -37.97 18.31
CA ASN A 215 -2.81 -38.28 19.69
C ASN A 215 -3.81 -39.45 19.77
N CYS A 216 -3.80 -40.37 18.79
CA CYS A 216 -4.70 -41.52 18.78
C CYS A 216 -4.33 -42.50 19.89
N THR A 217 -5.33 -43.10 20.53
CA THR A 217 -5.13 -44.16 21.51
C THR A 217 -4.77 -45.48 20.82
N ASN A 218 -4.20 -46.44 21.56
CA ASN A 218 -3.73 -47.73 21.00
C ASN A 218 -4.85 -48.56 20.33
N ASP A 219 -6.11 -48.35 20.71
CA ASP A 219 -7.28 -49.03 20.16
C ASP A 219 -7.91 -48.27 18.97
N GLN A 220 -7.38 -47.10 18.64
CA GLN A 220 -7.79 -46.28 17.50
C GLN A 220 -6.80 -46.45 16.34
N MET A 221 -7.32 -46.33 15.13
CA MET A 221 -6.51 -46.19 13.93
C MET A 221 -6.37 -44.72 13.56
N CYS A 222 -5.16 -44.30 13.21
CA CYS A 222 -4.90 -43.00 12.63
C CYS A 222 -5.21 -43.02 11.12
N VAL A 223 -6.06 -42.10 10.67
CA VAL A 223 -6.33 -41.81 9.26
C VAL A 223 -5.82 -40.41 8.95
N ASN A 224 -4.87 -40.31 8.02
CA ASN A 224 -4.35 -39.01 7.60
C ASN A 224 -5.39 -38.27 6.74
N THR A 225 -5.56 -36.98 6.98
CA THR A 225 -6.50 -36.12 6.25
C THR A 225 -5.81 -34.84 5.78
N TYR A 226 -6.37 -34.17 4.78
CA TYR A 226 -5.79 -32.93 4.27
C TYR A 226 -5.91 -31.79 5.30
N GLY A 227 -4.82 -31.49 5.98
CA GLY A 227 -4.68 -30.49 7.04
C GLY A 227 -4.76 -31.04 8.47
N GLY A 228 -4.68 -32.36 8.66
CA GLY A 228 -4.67 -32.98 9.98
C GLY A 228 -4.93 -34.48 9.93
N PHE A 229 -5.39 -35.07 11.04
CA PHE A 229 -5.68 -36.50 11.11
C PHE A 229 -6.99 -36.79 11.83
N GLN A 230 -7.49 -38.01 11.67
CA GLN A 230 -8.67 -38.53 12.36
C GLN A 230 -8.35 -39.85 13.05
N CYS A 231 -8.64 -39.93 14.34
CA CYS A 231 -8.53 -41.17 15.10
C CYS A 231 -9.86 -41.91 15.04
N VAL A 232 -9.90 -43.00 14.28
CA VAL A 232 -11.12 -43.77 14.03
C VAL A 232 -11.09 -45.08 14.81
N ARG A 233 -12.22 -45.40 15.45
CA ARG A 233 -12.46 -46.72 16.05
C ARG A 233 -13.53 -47.43 15.25
N VAL A 234 -13.25 -48.66 14.85
CA VAL A 234 -14.21 -49.55 14.19
C VAL A 234 -14.75 -50.54 15.20
N ASP A 235 -16.04 -50.39 15.51
CA ASP A 235 -16.82 -51.31 16.33
C ASP A 235 -17.76 -52.13 15.43
N CYS A 236 -17.81 -53.44 15.65
CA CYS A 236 -18.68 -54.33 14.88
C CYS A 236 -20.16 -54.09 15.22
N PRO A 237 -21.06 -54.15 14.22
CA PRO A 237 -22.45 -53.80 14.41
C PRO A 237 -23.16 -54.82 15.30
N LYS A 238 -24.03 -54.32 16.18
CA LYS A 238 -24.90 -55.14 17.04
C LYS A 238 -26.25 -55.30 16.34
N ILE A 239 -26.45 -56.44 15.68
CA ILE A 239 -27.67 -56.75 14.92
C ILE A 239 -28.43 -57.88 15.63
N PRO A 240 -29.76 -57.81 15.78
CA PRO A 240 -30.54 -58.91 16.32
C PRO A 240 -30.28 -60.22 15.56
N HIS A 241 -30.18 -61.33 16.28
CA HIS A 241 -30.01 -62.68 15.72
C HIS A 241 -28.69 -62.94 14.97
N ALA A 242 -27.74 -62.00 14.95
CA ALA A 242 -26.43 -62.19 14.33
C ALA A 242 -25.32 -61.55 15.18
N THR A 243 -24.21 -62.27 15.36
CA THR A 243 -23.02 -61.74 16.04
C THR A 243 -21.89 -61.56 15.03
N TYR A 244 -21.10 -60.50 15.23
CA TYR A 244 -20.00 -60.13 14.35
C TYR A 244 -18.71 -60.05 15.14
N VAL A 245 -17.64 -60.55 14.54
CA VAL A 245 -16.29 -60.50 15.10
C VAL A 245 -15.39 -59.66 14.21
N LYS A 246 -14.46 -58.94 14.83
CA LYS A 246 -13.50 -58.11 14.13
C LYS A 246 -12.39 -59.00 13.58
N THR A 247 -12.37 -59.20 12.26
CA THR A 247 -11.36 -60.03 11.57
C THR A 247 -10.16 -59.21 11.10
N SER A 248 -10.33 -57.90 10.96
CA SER A 248 -9.24 -56.95 10.75
C SER A 248 -9.58 -55.59 11.36
N PRO A 249 -8.62 -54.65 11.47
CA PRO A 249 -8.90 -53.30 11.96
C PRO A 249 -10.08 -52.60 11.27
N MET A 250 -10.37 -52.97 10.02
CA MET A 250 -11.40 -52.37 9.15
C MET A 250 -12.49 -53.34 8.70
N ARG A 251 -12.56 -54.54 9.29
CA ARG A 251 -13.47 -55.58 8.82
C ARG A 251 -14.11 -56.35 9.97
N CYS A 252 -15.41 -56.51 9.86
CA CYS A 252 -16.21 -57.36 10.73
C CYS A 252 -16.86 -58.45 9.90
N GLU A 253 -16.76 -59.69 10.35
CA GLU A 253 -17.40 -60.84 9.71
C GLU A 253 -18.42 -61.45 10.65
N ARG A 254 -19.53 -61.89 10.08
CA ARG A 254 -20.60 -62.54 10.83
C ARG A 254 -20.13 -63.93 11.25
N ASN A 255 -20.41 -64.30 12.50
CA ASN A 255 -20.24 -65.67 12.93
C ASN A 255 -21.17 -66.61 12.13
N PRO A 256 -20.78 -67.89 11.93
CA PRO A 256 -21.64 -68.88 11.31
C PRO A 256 -23.02 -68.91 11.97
N CYS A 257 -24.07 -68.86 11.16
CA CYS A 257 -25.44 -68.90 11.66
C CYS A 257 -25.79 -70.32 12.14
N PRO A 258 -26.50 -70.47 13.26
CA PRO A 258 -27.08 -71.76 13.65
C PRO A 258 -27.96 -72.33 12.53
N LEU A 259 -28.01 -73.66 12.42
CA LEU A 259 -28.86 -74.36 11.44
C LEU A 259 -30.32 -73.84 11.56
N ASP A 260 -30.96 -73.59 10.42
CA ASP A 260 -32.33 -73.08 10.27
C ASP A 260 -32.65 -71.65 10.74
N ASN A 261 -31.67 -70.87 11.23
CA ASN A 261 -31.90 -69.47 11.56
C ASN A 261 -31.90 -68.57 10.31
N LYS A 262 -33.04 -68.53 9.61
CA LYS A 262 -33.25 -67.69 8.42
C LYS A 262 -33.05 -66.19 8.69
N ALA A 263 -33.36 -65.72 9.90
CA ALA A 263 -33.15 -64.33 10.27
C ALA A 263 -31.65 -63.99 10.26
N CYS A 264 -30.81 -64.87 10.82
CA CYS A 264 -29.35 -64.72 10.79
C CYS A 264 -28.80 -64.77 9.36
N SER A 265 -29.24 -65.73 8.55
CA SER A 265 -28.71 -65.91 7.19
C SER A 265 -29.03 -64.73 6.25
N GLN A 266 -30.10 -63.99 6.53
CA GLN A 266 -30.48 -62.78 5.79
C GLN A 266 -29.69 -61.52 6.20
N THR A 267 -29.02 -61.54 7.36
CA THR A 267 -28.16 -60.43 7.77
C THR A 267 -26.90 -60.34 6.89
N PRO A 268 -26.20 -59.19 6.85
CA PRO A 268 -24.95 -59.08 6.11
C PRO A 268 -23.89 -60.09 6.58
N THR A 269 -23.10 -60.61 5.65
CA THR A 269 -22.02 -61.55 5.90
C THR A 269 -20.77 -60.85 6.41
N SER A 270 -20.50 -59.64 5.91
CA SER A 270 -19.41 -58.81 6.43
C SER A 270 -19.71 -57.32 6.31
N PHE A 271 -19.04 -56.55 7.15
CA PHE A 271 -18.93 -55.11 7.08
C PHE A 271 -17.47 -54.72 6.86
N SER A 272 -17.19 -53.89 5.86
CA SER A 272 -15.87 -53.27 5.68
C SER A 272 -15.97 -51.75 5.83
N TYR A 273 -14.93 -51.16 6.40
CA TYR A 273 -14.86 -49.73 6.74
C TYR A 273 -13.70 -49.10 5.97
N HIS A 274 -13.97 -48.03 5.24
CA HIS A 274 -12.99 -47.34 4.40
C HIS A 274 -13.05 -45.86 4.67
N TYR A 275 -11.87 -45.26 4.87
CA TYR A 275 -11.73 -43.84 5.13
C TYR A 275 -10.91 -43.21 4.02
N LEU A 276 -11.41 -42.12 3.47
CA LEU A 276 -10.80 -41.43 2.34
C LEU A 276 -10.60 -39.96 2.70
N ALA A 277 -9.42 -39.42 2.44
CA ALA A 277 -9.16 -38.00 2.49
C ALA A 277 -9.24 -37.43 1.06
N VAL A 278 -10.00 -36.37 0.87
CA VAL A 278 -10.17 -35.73 -0.43
C VAL A 278 -10.10 -34.20 -0.31
N VAL A 279 -9.63 -33.53 -1.34
CA VAL A 279 -9.63 -32.07 -1.43
C VAL A 279 -11.05 -31.52 -1.60
N SER A 280 -11.24 -30.23 -1.32
CA SER A 280 -12.49 -29.51 -1.59
C SER A 280 -12.74 -29.35 -3.09
N ASN A 281 -13.95 -28.89 -3.44
CA ASN A 281 -14.35 -28.54 -4.81
C ASN A 281 -14.19 -29.70 -5.81
N LEU A 282 -14.54 -30.90 -5.38
CA LEU A 282 -14.53 -32.08 -6.24
C LEU A 282 -15.55 -31.93 -7.36
N SER A 283 -15.08 -31.92 -8.59
CA SER A 283 -15.92 -31.93 -9.79
C SER A 283 -16.70 -33.24 -9.91
N ALA A 284 -17.99 -33.15 -10.24
CA ALA A 284 -18.83 -34.27 -10.61
C ALA A 284 -19.13 -34.25 -12.14
N PRO A 285 -19.29 -35.41 -12.81
CA PRO A 285 -19.26 -36.75 -12.26
C PRO A 285 -17.84 -37.31 -12.09
N ARG A 286 -17.58 -38.02 -10.98
CA ARG A 286 -16.27 -38.64 -10.71
C ARG A 286 -16.41 -39.96 -9.97
N VAL A 287 -15.67 -40.98 -10.38
CA VAL A 287 -15.58 -42.24 -9.64
C VAL A 287 -14.77 -42.02 -8.38
N MET A 288 -15.40 -42.20 -7.21
CA MET A 288 -14.76 -41.97 -5.91
C MET A 288 -14.25 -43.25 -5.28
N PHE A 289 -14.97 -44.35 -5.48
CA PHE A 289 -14.62 -45.62 -4.87
C PHE A 289 -15.03 -46.78 -5.77
N ARG A 290 -14.23 -47.85 -5.78
CA ARG A 290 -14.55 -49.10 -6.49
C ARG A 290 -14.65 -50.23 -5.48
N VAL A 291 -15.78 -50.93 -5.52
CA VAL A 291 -16.02 -52.16 -4.74
C VAL A 291 -15.89 -53.33 -5.71
N SER A 292 -15.12 -54.33 -5.34
CA SER A 292 -14.90 -55.53 -6.17
C SER A 292 -15.06 -56.80 -5.36
N ALA A 293 -15.59 -57.85 -5.99
CA ALA A 293 -15.55 -59.20 -5.45
C ALA A 293 -14.22 -59.87 -5.78
N LEU A 294 -13.63 -60.60 -4.82
CA LEU A 294 -12.37 -61.34 -4.99
C LEU A 294 -12.52 -62.63 -5.82
N ARG A 295 -13.74 -63.10 -6.01
CA ARG A 295 -14.07 -64.32 -6.77
C ARG A 295 -15.23 -64.03 -7.71
N GLN A 296 -15.38 -64.85 -8.75
CA GLN A 296 -16.64 -64.90 -9.49
C GLN A 296 -17.69 -65.51 -8.57
N LEU A 297 -18.45 -64.63 -7.93
CA LEU A 297 -19.46 -64.92 -6.93
C LEU A 297 -20.83 -64.96 -7.62
N GLY A 298 -21.44 -66.15 -7.71
CA GLY A 298 -22.75 -66.39 -8.31
C GLY A 298 -22.90 -65.97 -9.79
N ASP A 299 -24.13 -66.03 -10.29
CA ASP A 299 -24.49 -65.63 -11.66
C ASP A 299 -24.59 -64.10 -11.81
N THR A 300 -24.85 -63.37 -10.71
CA THR A 300 -25.09 -61.91 -10.76
C THR A 300 -24.74 -61.22 -9.44
N LEU A 301 -23.85 -60.21 -9.49
CA LEU A 301 -23.69 -59.22 -8.42
C LEU A 301 -24.63 -58.04 -8.60
N ARG A 302 -25.25 -57.61 -7.50
CA ARG A 302 -26.06 -56.39 -7.40
C ARG A 302 -25.41 -55.41 -6.44
N PHE A 303 -25.32 -54.15 -6.85
CA PHE A 303 -24.80 -53.07 -6.02
C PHE A 303 -25.93 -52.08 -5.71
N THR A 304 -26.03 -51.67 -4.45
CA THR A 304 -27.07 -50.74 -3.99
C THR A 304 -26.45 -49.70 -3.05
N LEU A 305 -26.78 -48.43 -3.24
CA LEU A 305 -26.45 -47.38 -2.28
C LEU A 305 -27.43 -47.41 -1.10
N LEU A 306 -26.92 -47.82 0.05
CA LEU A 306 -27.57 -47.73 1.35
C LEU A 306 -27.27 -46.35 1.96
N GLY A 307 -28.21 -45.83 2.76
CA GLY A 307 -28.06 -44.57 3.47
C GLY A 307 -29.19 -43.56 3.25
N GLY A 308 -29.16 -42.50 4.06
CA GLY A 308 -30.17 -41.44 4.11
C GLY A 308 -30.10 -40.44 2.94
N ARG A 309 -30.97 -39.42 2.98
CA ARG A 309 -31.09 -38.39 1.91
C ARG A 309 -29.76 -37.72 1.55
N GLN A 310 -28.83 -37.59 2.49
CA GLN A 310 -27.53 -36.92 2.28
C GLN A 310 -26.59 -37.73 1.38
N ALA A 311 -26.44 -39.04 1.60
CA ALA A 311 -25.63 -39.91 0.74
C ALA A 311 -26.17 -39.95 -0.70
N ARG A 312 -27.50 -40.06 -0.85
CA ARG A 312 -28.17 -40.11 -2.17
C ARG A 312 -28.17 -38.79 -2.93
N ARG A 313 -27.87 -37.67 -2.26
CA ARG A 313 -27.71 -36.35 -2.89
C ARG A 313 -26.36 -36.24 -3.62
N HIS A 314 -25.32 -36.84 -3.04
CA HIS A 314 -23.95 -36.71 -3.52
C HIS A 314 -23.47 -37.91 -4.32
N PHE A 315 -24.02 -39.09 -4.05
CA PHE A 315 -23.51 -40.32 -4.64
C PHE A 315 -24.59 -41.13 -5.35
N THR A 316 -24.14 -41.83 -6.39
CA THR A 316 -24.84 -42.96 -7.00
C THR A 316 -23.91 -44.15 -7.07
N VAL A 317 -24.49 -45.34 -7.17
CA VAL A 317 -23.72 -46.56 -7.37
C VAL A 317 -24.07 -47.11 -8.74
N GLN A 318 -23.04 -47.32 -9.56
CA GLN A 318 -23.16 -47.89 -10.90
C GLN A 318 -22.35 -49.18 -10.99
N ARG A 319 -22.90 -50.18 -11.65
CA ARG A 319 -22.17 -51.41 -11.98
C ARG A 319 -21.24 -51.14 -13.16
N SER A 320 -19.96 -51.48 -13.01
CA SER A 320 -18.93 -51.29 -14.04
C SER A 320 -18.74 -52.56 -14.88
N ASP A 321 -18.67 -53.71 -14.23
CA ASP A 321 -18.61 -55.02 -14.90
C ASP A 321 -19.37 -56.07 -14.06
N ARG A 322 -19.12 -57.37 -14.27
CA ARG A 322 -19.79 -58.45 -13.51
C ARG A 322 -19.33 -58.56 -12.05
N GLN A 323 -18.17 -58.03 -11.72
CA GLN A 323 -17.48 -58.17 -10.43
C GLN A 323 -17.28 -56.83 -9.70
N THR A 324 -17.41 -55.71 -10.40
CA THR A 324 -17.10 -54.38 -9.87
C THR A 324 -18.30 -53.42 -9.88
N GLY A 325 -18.46 -52.74 -8.74
CA GLY A 325 -19.37 -51.62 -8.55
C GLY A 325 -18.57 -50.34 -8.28
N GLN A 326 -19.06 -49.22 -8.78
CA GLN A 326 -18.42 -47.92 -8.64
C GLN A 326 -19.36 -46.98 -7.87
N LEU A 327 -18.85 -46.38 -6.80
CA LEU A 327 -19.47 -45.25 -6.14
C LEU A 327 -19.05 -43.98 -6.91
N MET A 328 -20.01 -43.33 -7.55
CA MET A 328 -19.80 -42.11 -8.30
C MET A 328 -20.30 -40.91 -7.52
N LEU A 329 -19.50 -39.86 -7.49
CA LEU A 329 -19.94 -38.53 -7.10
C LEU A 329 -20.77 -37.94 -8.23
N VAL A 330 -22.00 -37.53 -7.95
CA VAL A 330 -22.93 -36.94 -8.92
C VAL A 330 -23.24 -35.46 -8.69
N SER A 331 -22.93 -34.94 -7.49
CA SER A 331 -23.01 -33.51 -7.22
C SER A 331 -21.73 -33.04 -6.53
N PRO A 332 -21.26 -31.81 -6.85
CA PRO A 332 -20.03 -31.28 -6.30
C PRO A 332 -20.12 -31.14 -4.78
N VAL A 333 -18.97 -31.26 -4.13
CA VAL A 333 -18.85 -31.17 -2.67
C VAL A 333 -17.82 -30.12 -2.34
N GLN A 334 -18.22 -29.18 -1.47
CA GLN A 334 -17.33 -28.21 -0.85
C GLN A 334 -17.10 -28.63 0.58
N GLY A 335 -15.84 -28.67 1.01
CA GLY A 335 -15.50 -28.86 2.41
C GLY A 335 -15.41 -27.53 3.18
N PRO A 336 -15.12 -27.59 4.49
CA PRO A 336 -14.86 -28.81 5.26
C PRO A 336 -16.15 -29.57 5.56
N THR A 337 -16.20 -30.85 5.20
CA THR A 337 -17.35 -31.71 5.52
C THR A 337 -16.95 -33.17 5.55
N THR A 338 -17.71 -33.99 6.29
CA THR A 338 -17.58 -35.43 6.30
C THR A 338 -18.78 -36.04 5.60
N LEU A 339 -18.52 -36.84 4.57
CA LEU A 339 -19.55 -37.56 3.84
C LEU A 339 -19.46 -39.06 4.15
N GLU A 340 -20.62 -39.68 4.32
CA GLU A 340 -20.71 -41.12 4.54
C GLU A 340 -21.59 -41.75 3.46
N ALA A 341 -21.14 -42.88 2.94
CA ALA A 341 -21.87 -43.70 1.99
C ALA A 341 -21.77 -45.16 2.41
N GLU A 342 -22.89 -45.87 2.36
CA GLU A 342 -22.91 -47.31 2.59
C GLU A 342 -23.25 -48.01 1.28
N VAL A 343 -22.38 -48.87 0.78
CA VAL A 343 -22.60 -49.63 -0.45
C VAL A 343 -22.85 -51.08 -0.08
N GLU A 344 -24.02 -51.57 -0.47
CA GLU A 344 -24.34 -52.99 -0.41
C GLU A 344 -23.95 -53.68 -1.70
N MET A 345 -23.24 -54.80 -1.56
CA MET A 345 -23.02 -55.78 -2.60
C MET A 345 -23.76 -57.06 -2.23
N SER A 346 -24.70 -57.48 -3.08
CA SER A 346 -25.48 -58.71 -2.89
C SER A 346 -25.11 -59.71 -3.98
N GLU A 347 -24.74 -60.91 -3.55
CA GLU A 347 -24.39 -62.05 -4.40
C GLU A 347 -25.64 -62.90 -4.62
N LEU A 348 -25.98 -63.14 -5.90
CA LEU A 348 -27.13 -63.95 -6.28
C LEU A 348 -26.72 -65.11 -7.19
N GLU A 349 -27.23 -66.29 -6.88
CA GLU A 349 -27.16 -67.48 -7.74
C GLU A 349 -28.59 -67.96 -8.02
N ARG A 350 -28.98 -68.09 -9.29
CA ARG A 350 -30.36 -68.47 -9.69
C ARG A 350 -31.47 -67.68 -8.95
N ARG A 351 -31.25 -66.37 -8.71
CA ARG A 351 -32.11 -65.44 -7.96
C ARG A 351 -32.22 -65.68 -6.44
N VAL A 352 -31.44 -66.60 -5.88
CA VAL A 352 -31.29 -66.79 -4.43
C VAL A 352 -30.11 -65.95 -3.94
N GLN A 353 -30.30 -65.18 -2.88
CA GLN A 353 -29.22 -64.39 -2.27
C GLN A 353 -28.31 -65.30 -1.45
N LEU A 354 -27.06 -65.46 -1.88
CA LEU A 354 -26.06 -66.27 -1.18
C LEU A 354 -25.34 -65.48 -0.10
N GLY A 355 -25.12 -64.19 -0.35
CA GLY A 355 -24.32 -63.33 0.51
C GLY A 355 -24.69 -61.86 0.33
N ARG A 356 -24.49 -61.09 1.39
CA ARG A 356 -24.71 -59.65 1.41
C ARG A 356 -23.55 -59.00 2.13
N TYR A 357 -22.91 -58.03 1.51
CA TYR A 357 -21.69 -57.40 2.01
C TYR A 357 -21.90 -55.89 2.06
N ILE A 358 -21.61 -55.28 3.20
CA ILE A 358 -21.78 -53.83 3.37
C ILE A 358 -20.41 -53.17 3.46
N THR A 359 -20.18 -52.19 2.60
CA THR A 359 -18.97 -51.35 2.60
C THR A 359 -19.36 -49.97 3.08
N LYS A 360 -18.89 -49.56 4.26
CA LYS A 360 -19.05 -48.22 4.81
C LYS A 360 -17.86 -47.36 4.37
N ILE A 361 -18.14 -46.25 3.72
CA ILE A 361 -17.13 -45.33 3.18
C ILE A 361 -17.34 -43.98 3.83
N THR A 362 -16.35 -43.52 4.59
CA THR A 362 -16.32 -42.20 5.21
C THR A 362 -15.29 -41.35 4.48
N MET A 363 -15.68 -40.16 4.04
CA MET A 363 -14.85 -39.26 3.24
C MET A 363 -14.67 -37.95 4.00
N PHE A 364 -13.43 -37.62 4.32
CA PHE A 364 -13.04 -36.36 4.94
C PHE A 364 -12.68 -35.37 3.84
N VAL A 365 -13.57 -34.41 3.59
CA VAL A 365 -13.38 -33.38 2.57
C VAL A 365 -12.69 -32.19 3.21
N SER A 366 -11.51 -31.86 2.71
CA SER A 366 -10.73 -30.71 3.18
C SER A 366 -11.45 -29.40 2.96
N GLN A 367 -11.08 -28.37 3.72
CA GLN A 367 -11.45 -26.98 3.40
C GLN A 367 -10.66 -26.40 2.21
N TYR A 368 -9.54 -27.02 1.82
CA TYR A 368 -8.66 -26.54 0.75
C TYR A 368 -8.82 -27.37 -0.53
N GLU A 369 -8.62 -26.72 -1.68
CA GLU A 369 -8.74 -27.32 -3.02
C GLU A 369 -7.39 -27.82 -3.60
N PHE A 370 -6.28 -27.55 -2.90
CA PHE A 370 -4.92 -27.69 -3.43
C PHE A 370 -4.13 -28.84 -2.82
#